data_AF-A0A6G5R1Y1-F1
#
_entry.id   AF-A0A6G5R1Y1-F1
#
_cell.length_a   1.000
_cell.length_b   1.000
_cell.length_c   1.000
_cell.angle_alpha   90.00
_cell.angle_beta   90.00
_cell.angle_gamma   90.00
#
_symmetry.space_group_name_H-M   'P 1'
#
loop_
_entity.id
_entity.type
_entity.pdbx_description
1 polymer ?
#
loop_
_entity_poly.entity_id
_entity_poly.type
_entity_poly.pdbx_seq_one_letter_code
_entity_poly.pdbx_strand_id
1 'polypeptide(L)'
;MGYAYDRRCCGYNICFYGFLGTFYLPPQLLPDIGRDILQSLLDIITSSMLAVITFSLSIMVSAFASASANATPRATELIMADDDTRLTIASFISAFIYAVIARVALGLEYYGQNGRFILFISTATVLVYLIYTLINW
;
A
#
# COMPACT_ATOMS: atom_id res chain seq x y z
N MET A 1 -31.57 -16.89 5.97
CA MET A 1 -30.18 -17.37 5.99
C MET A 1 -29.52 -16.83 4.73
N GLY A 2 -28.68 -15.80 4.72
CA GLY A 2 -27.53 -15.55 5.58
C GLY A 2 -26.30 -15.61 4.67
N TYR A 3 -26.11 -14.57 3.85
CA TYR A 3 -25.04 -14.44 2.86
C TYR A 3 -23.68 -14.35 3.59
N ALA A 4 -23.00 -15.48 3.71
CA ALA A 4 -21.60 -15.55 4.09
C ALA A 4 -20.76 -15.07 2.91
N TYR A 5 -20.36 -13.81 2.95
CA TYR A 5 -19.46 -13.18 1.99
C TYR A 5 -18.02 -13.64 2.32
N ASP A 6 -17.66 -14.84 1.86
CA ASP A 6 -16.28 -15.33 1.87
C ASP A 6 -15.45 -14.54 0.84
N ARG A 7 -14.84 -13.46 1.33
CA ARG A 7 -14.07 -12.46 0.58
C ARG A 7 -12.59 -12.81 0.45
N ARG A 8 -12.16 -14.03 0.83
CA ARG A 8 -10.73 -14.35 1.03
C ARG A 8 -9.98 -14.96 -0.17
N CYS A 9 -10.61 -15.23 -1.32
CA CYS A 9 -9.96 -16.07 -2.35
C CYS A 9 -9.82 -15.50 -3.77
N CYS A 10 -10.19 -14.24 -4.07
CA CYS A 10 -10.13 -13.76 -5.46
C CYS A 10 -9.59 -12.34 -5.62
N GLY A 11 -8.28 -12.14 -5.42
CA GLY A 11 -7.66 -10.85 -5.72
C GLY A 11 -6.14 -10.76 -5.71
N TYR A 12 -5.41 -11.88 -5.60
CA TYR A 12 -3.96 -11.84 -5.39
C TYR A 12 -3.12 -12.37 -6.56
N ASN A 13 -3.61 -13.34 -7.33
CA ASN A 13 -2.78 -13.99 -8.38
C ASN A 13 -3.12 -13.56 -9.82
N ILE A 14 -4.37 -13.17 -10.12
CA ILE A 14 -4.81 -12.90 -11.50
C ILE A 14 -4.38 -11.53 -12.04
N CYS A 15 -4.28 -10.49 -11.20
CA CYS A 15 -3.80 -9.17 -11.65
C CYS A 15 -2.27 -9.03 -11.63
N PHE A 16 -1.56 -9.76 -10.76
CA PHE A 16 -0.09 -9.73 -10.71
C PHE A 16 0.54 -10.42 -11.92
N TYR A 17 -0.04 -11.55 -12.36
CA TYR A 17 0.39 -12.22 -13.59
C TYR A 17 0.05 -11.44 -14.88
N GLY A 18 -1.08 -10.71 -14.90
CA GLY A 18 -1.44 -9.84 -16.02
C GLY A 18 -0.45 -8.70 -16.24
N PHE A 19 0.11 -8.14 -15.16
CA PHE A 19 1.03 -7.00 -15.22
C PHE A 19 2.45 -7.37 -15.66
N LEU A 20 2.95 -8.55 -15.25
CA LEU A 20 4.25 -9.09 -15.69
C LEU A 20 4.30 -9.31 -17.22
N GLY A 21 3.15 -9.58 -17.86
CA GLY A 21 3.05 -9.76 -19.31
C GLY A 21 3.38 -8.50 -20.14
N THR A 22 3.16 -7.30 -19.60
CA THR A 22 3.47 -6.02 -20.27
C THR A 22 4.95 -5.61 -20.19
N PHE A 23 5.79 -6.38 -19.50
CA PHE A 23 7.23 -6.13 -19.35
C PHE A 23 8.04 -6.36 -20.65
N TYR A 24 7.39 -6.78 -21.74
CA TYR A 24 8.00 -7.02 -23.06
C TYR A 24 8.02 -5.78 -23.98
N LEU A 25 8.05 -4.55 -23.44
CA LEU A 25 8.05 -3.34 -24.27
C LEU A 25 9.49 -2.88 -24.60
N PRO A 26 9.84 -2.69 -25.90
CA PRO A 26 11.21 -2.49 -26.37
C PRO A 26 11.84 -1.15 -25.89
N PRO A 27 13.17 -1.12 -25.67
CA PRO A 27 13.90 -0.09 -24.92
C PRO A 27 14.13 1.26 -25.65
N GLN A 28 13.36 1.62 -26.67
CA GLN A 28 13.75 2.68 -27.63
C GLN A 28 12.83 3.92 -27.64
N LEU A 29 11.78 3.95 -26.82
CA LEU A 29 10.78 5.04 -26.78
C LEU A 29 10.39 5.40 -25.34
N LEU A 30 11.35 5.34 -24.41
CA LEU A 30 11.10 5.70 -23.02
C LEU A 30 11.22 7.24 -22.90
N PRO A 31 10.12 7.97 -22.62
CA PRO A 31 10.16 9.41 -22.42
C PRO A 31 11.13 9.74 -21.29
N ASP A 32 11.85 10.85 -21.39
CA ASP A 32 12.69 11.34 -20.30
C ASP A 32 11.80 11.74 -19.11
N ILE A 33 11.59 10.80 -18.20
CA ILE A 33 10.87 11.05 -16.97
C ILE A 33 11.80 11.85 -16.07
N GLY A 34 11.45 13.13 -15.89
CA GLY A 34 12.17 14.05 -15.02
C GLY A 34 12.31 13.47 -13.61
N ARG A 35 13.56 13.38 -13.14
CA ARG A 35 13.90 12.88 -11.79
C ARG A 35 13.14 13.64 -10.71
N ASP A 36 12.99 14.94 -10.88
CA ASP A 36 12.29 15.85 -9.97
C ASP A 36 10.82 15.47 -9.79
N ILE A 37 10.16 15.01 -10.86
CA ILE A 37 8.75 14.58 -10.81
C ILE A 37 8.61 13.32 -9.95
N LEU A 38 9.50 12.33 -10.14
CA LEU A 38 9.51 11.12 -9.31
C LEU A 38 9.84 11.44 -7.86
N GLN A 39 10.81 12.32 -7.63
CA GLN A 39 11.21 12.70 -6.27
C GLN A 39 10.07 13.40 -5.53
N SER A 40 9.37 14.32 -6.20
CA SER A 40 8.21 15.01 -5.64
C SER A 40 7.04 14.06 -5.37
N LEU A 41 6.72 13.15 -6.30
CA LEU A 41 5.68 12.13 -6.10
C LEU A 41 5.99 11.23 -4.91
N LEU A 42 7.21 10.69 -4.83
CA LEU A 42 7.61 9.80 -3.75
C LEU A 42 7.60 10.51 -2.39
N ASP A 43 7.94 11.80 -2.33
CA ASP A 43 7.88 12.59 -1.10
C ASP A 43 6.45 12.84 -0.63
N ILE A 44 5.55 13.19 -1.56
CA ILE A 44 4.11 13.34 -1.28
C ILE A 44 3.55 12.02 -0.75
N ILE A 45 3.83 10.90 -1.42
CA ILE A 45 3.34 9.58 -0.98
C ILE A 45 3.91 9.22 0.40
N THR A 46 5.20 9.46 0.63
CA THR A 46 5.85 9.13 1.91
C THR A 46 5.20 9.90 3.07
N SER A 47 5.00 11.20 2.91
CA SER A 47 4.40 12.05 3.96
C SER A 47 2.91 11.75 4.14
N SER A 48 2.16 11.57 3.05
CA SER A 48 0.72 11.29 3.13
C SER A 48 0.43 9.91 3.73
N MET A 49 1.20 8.88 3.36
CA MET A 49 1.06 7.53 3.93
C MET A 49 1.36 7.51 5.42
N LEU A 50 2.40 8.23 5.88
CA LEU A 50 2.72 8.33 7.31
C LEU A 50 1.57 8.98 8.09
N ALA A 51 0.99 10.06 7.55
CA ALA A 51 -0.16 10.72 8.15
C ALA A 51 -1.39 9.79 8.24
N VAL A 52 -1.70 9.05 7.18
CA VAL A 52 -2.82 8.08 7.17
C VAL A 52 -2.59 6.94 8.17
N ILE A 53 -1.36 6.40 8.26
CA ILE A 53 -1.00 5.33 9.21
C ILE A 53 -1.14 5.81 10.65
N THR A 54 -0.60 6.98 10.97
CA THR A 54 -0.64 7.53 12.33
C THR A 54 -2.07 7.81 12.78
N PHE A 55 -2.89 8.44 11.93
CA PHE A 55 -4.30 8.65 12.19
C PHE A 55 -5.04 7.32 12.41
N SER A 56 -4.86 6.35 11.50
CA SER A 56 -5.52 5.04 11.59
C SER A 56 -5.12 4.25 12.83
N LEU A 57 -3.81 4.22 13.15
CA LEU A 57 -3.29 3.53 14.32
C LEU A 57 -3.79 4.18 15.61
N SER A 58 -3.85 5.51 15.68
CA SER A 58 -4.37 6.21 16.85
C SER A 58 -5.85 5.90 17.12
N ILE A 59 -6.68 5.80 16.07
CA ILE A 59 -8.09 5.39 16.18
C ILE A 59 -8.18 3.96 16.70
N MET A 60 -7.40 3.04 16.10
CA MET A 60 -7.38 1.63 16.52
C MET A 60 -6.98 1.48 17.99
N VAL A 61 -5.89 2.12 18.42
CA VAL A 61 -5.43 2.07 19.83
C VAL A 61 -6.45 2.68 20.77
N SER A 62 -7.11 3.78 20.39
CA SER A 62 -8.17 4.41 21.19
C SER A 62 -9.40 3.52 21.32
N ALA A 63 -9.78 2.81 20.25
CA ALA A 63 -10.87 1.85 20.26
C ALA A 63 -10.53 0.64 21.16
N PHE A 64 -9.30 0.11 21.07
CA PHE A 64 -8.82 -0.94 21.97
C PHE A 64 -8.82 -0.51 23.44
N ALA A 65 -8.38 0.71 23.74
CA ALA A 65 -8.38 1.27 25.09
C ALA A 65 -9.80 1.47 25.64
N SER A 66 -10.76 1.84 24.79
CA SER A 66 -12.17 2.00 25.18
C SER A 66 -12.87 0.65 25.39
N ALA A 67 -12.51 -0.36 24.58
CA ALA A 67 -13.03 -1.72 24.71
C ALA A 67 -12.48 -2.43 25.96
N SER A 68 -11.19 -2.28 26.27
CA SER A 68 -10.59 -2.85 27.49
C SER A 68 -11.15 -2.23 28.78
N ALA A 69 -11.62 -0.98 28.72
CA ALA A 69 -12.26 -0.30 29.85
C ALA A 69 -13.72 -0.74 30.11
N ASN A 70 -14.43 -1.33 29.13
CA ASN A 70 -15.88 -1.61 29.22
C ASN A 70 -16.30 -3.08 28.98
N ALA A 71 -15.41 -3.97 28.49
CA ALA A 71 -15.77 -5.34 28.12
C ALA A 71 -15.40 -6.40 29.19
N THR A 72 -16.30 -7.35 29.42
CA THR A 72 -16.03 -8.56 30.22
C THR A 72 -15.21 -9.57 29.38
N PRO A 73 -14.30 -10.38 29.99
CA PRO A 73 -13.27 -11.17 29.29
C PRO A 73 -13.76 -12.20 28.25
N ARG A 74 -15.07 -12.42 28.07
CA ARG A 74 -15.66 -13.28 27.01
C ARG A 74 -15.97 -12.55 25.70
N ALA A 75 -16.13 -11.22 25.69
CA ALA A 75 -16.48 -10.46 24.47
C ALA A 75 -15.24 -9.95 23.72
N THR A 76 -14.09 -9.89 24.40
CA THR A 76 -12.81 -9.43 23.84
C THR A 76 -12.22 -10.37 22.79
N GLU A 77 -12.45 -11.69 22.87
CA GLU A 77 -12.01 -12.64 21.83
C GLU A 77 -12.74 -12.46 20.49
N LEU A 78 -13.96 -11.90 20.50
CA LEU A 78 -14.76 -11.70 19.29
C LEU A 78 -14.45 -10.38 18.55
N ILE A 79 -13.85 -9.41 19.25
CA ILE A 79 -13.50 -8.07 18.72
C ILE A 79 -12.02 -7.98 18.31
N MET A 80 -11.15 -8.84 18.85
CA MET A 80 -9.71 -8.87 18.53
C MET A 80 -9.35 -9.40 17.12
N ALA A 81 -10.34 -9.87 16.35
CA ALA A 81 -10.14 -10.69 15.16
C ALA A 81 -10.63 -10.05 13.84
N ASP A 82 -10.73 -8.72 13.77
CA ASP A 82 -11.01 -8.11 12.46
C ASP A 82 -9.73 -8.11 11.60
N ASP A 83 -9.58 -9.20 10.85
CA ASP A 83 -8.50 -9.42 9.90
C ASP A 83 -8.49 -8.34 8.81
N ASP A 84 -9.65 -7.80 8.41
CA ASP A 84 -9.77 -6.84 7.31
C ASP A 84 -9.11 -5.50 7.67
N THR A 85 -9.34 -5.02 8.90
CA THR A 85 -8.68 -3.80 9.40
C THR A 85 -7.16 -4.01 9.54
N ARG A 86 -6.72 -5.18 10.01
CA ARG A 86 -5.28 -5.48 10.19
C ARG A 86 -4.56 -5.59 8.85
N LEU A 87 -5.17 -6.24 7.86
CA LEU A 87 -4.64 -6.35 6.50
C LEU A 87 -4.54 -4.99 5.82
N THR A 88 -5.56 -4.13 6.00
CA THR A 88 -5.57 -2.77 5.46
C THR A 88 -4.43 -1.93 6.03
N ILE A 89 -4.21 -1.95 7.35
CA ILE A 89 -3.09 -1.23 7.98
C ILE A 89 -1.73 -1.78 7.54
N ALA A 90 -1.59 -3.11 7.43
CA ALA A 90 -0.36 -3.73 6.95
C ALA A 90 -0.02 -3.29 5.50
N SER A 91 -1.04 -3.11 4.65
CA SER A 91 -0.86 -2.61 3.28
C SER A 91 -0.33 -1.17 3.23
N PHE A 92 -0.79 -0.29 4.13
CA PHE A 92 -0.29 1.08 4.22
C PHE A 92 1.16 1.12 4.69
N ILE A 93 1.53 0.30 5.67
CA ILE A 93 2.91 0.19 6.14
C ILE A 93 3.84 -0.30 5.02
N SER A 94 3.42 -1.31 4.25
CA SER A 94 4.14 -1.80 3.08
C SER A 94 4.40 -0.68 2.07
N ALA A 95 3.39 0.09 1.71
CA ALA A 95 3.53 1.17 0.75
C ALA A 95 4.40 2.33 1.25
N PHE A 96 4.34 2.64 2.55
CA PHE A 96 5.22 3.61 3.17
C PHE A 96 6.69 3.18 3.08
N ILE A 97 6.99 1.93 3.46
CA ILE A 97 8.36 1.38 3.38
C ILE A 97 8.86 1.40 1.94
N TYR A 98 8.02 0.98 0.99
CA TYR A 98 8.33 1.06 -0.44
C TYR A 98 8.69 2.49 -0.87
N ALA A 99 7.85 3.48 -0.53
CA ALA A 99 8.05 4.88 -0.92
C ALA A 99 9.36 5.45 -0.36
N VAL A 100 9.71 5.13 0.89
CA VAL A 100 10.98 5.55 1.52
C VAL A 100 12.17 4.93 0.78
N ILE A 101 12.16 3.63 0.54
CA ILE A 101 13.26 2.93 -0.16
C ILE A 101 13.42 3.47 -1.58
N ALA A 102 12.32 3.65 -2.31
CA ALA A 102 12.31 4.21 -3.65
C ALA A 102 12.86 5.64 -3.69
N ARG A 103 12.45 6.50 -2.74
CA ARG A 103 12.93 7.88 -2.63
C ARG A 103 14.43 7.95 -2.35
N VAL A 104 14.92 7.15 -1.41
CA VAL A 104 16.35 7.09 -1.07
C VAL A 104 17.16 6.58 -2.26
N ALA A 105 16.69 5.53 -2.93
CA ALA A 105 17.36 4.99 -4.10
C ALA A 105 17.46 5.99 -5.27
N LEU A 106 16.43 6.82 -5.47
CA LEU A 106 16.45 7.91 -6.46
C LEU A 106 17.38 9.06 -6.04
N GLY A 107 17.50 9.32 -4.73
CA GLY A 107 18.41 10.32 -4.16
C GLY A 107 19.88 9.99 -4.40
N LEU A 108 20.24 8.70 -4.39
CA LEU A 108 21.61 8.21 -4.59
C LEU A 108 22.11 8.25 -6.04
N GLU A 109 21.34 8.80 -7.00
CA GLU A 109 21.64 8.78 -8.45
C GLU A 109 21.89 7.38 -9.04
N TYR A 110 21.53 6.32 -8.32
CA TYR A 110 21.82 4.93 -8.71
C TYR A 110 21.05 4.50 -9.97
N TYR A 111 20.00 5.23 -10.34
CA TYR A 111 19.13 4.91 -11.47
C TYR A 111 19.35 5.87 -12.65
N GLY A 112 19.95 5.33 -13.73
CA GLY A 112 19.96 5.93 -15.06
C GLY A 112 18.57 6.00 -15.69
N GLN A 113 18.46 6.50 -16.93
CA GLN A 113 17.17 6.80 -17.57
C GLN A 113 16.21 5.59 -17.66
N ASN A 114 16.73 4.42 -18.05
CA ASN A 114 15.95 3.16 -18.06
C ASN A 114 15.50 2.73 -16.65
N GLY A 115 16.32 3.02 -15.65
CA GLY A 115 16.08 2.72 -14.26
C GLY A 115 14.92 3.51 -13.64
N ARG A 116 14.81 4.78 -14.01
CA ARG A 116 13.74 5.68 -13.55
C ARG A 116 12.37 5.23 -14.05
N PHE A 117 12.29 4.70 -15.26
CA PHE A 117 11.03 4.19 -15.81
C PHE A 117 10.51 2.98 -15.03
N ILE A 118 11.39 2.04 -14.68
CA ILE A 118 11.01 0.87 -13.86
C ILE A 118 10.50 1.33 -12.50
N LEU A 119 11.20 2.28 -11.87
CA LEU A 119 10.80 2.89 -10.59
C LEU A 119 9.44 3.61 -10.67
N PHE A 120 9.15 4.27 -11.79
CA PHE A 120 7.86 4.91 -12.02
C PHE A 120 6.73 3.87 -12.11
N ILE A 121 6.92 2.82 -12.91
CA ILE A 121 5.93 1.75 -13.09
C ILE A 121 5.66 1.01 -11.77
N SER A 122 6.72 0.69 -11.01
CA SER A 122 6.54 0.05 -9.70
C SER A 122 5.81 0.96 -8.72
N THR A 123 6.07 2.27 -8.75
CA THR A 123 5.39 3.24 -7.88
C THR A 123 3.91 3.38 -8.25
N ALA A 124 3.61 3.45 -9.54
CA ALA A 124 2.23 3.47 -10.04
C ALA A 124 1.47 2.20 -9.62
N THR A 125 2.12 1.04 -9.67
CA THR A 125 1.54 -0.24 -9.24
C THR A 125 1.16 -0.22 -7.76
N VAL A 126 2.09 0.22 -6.89
CA VAL A 126 1.84 0.33 -5.45
C VAL A 126 0.69 1.30 -5.16
N LEU A 127 0.63 2.41 -5.89
CA LEU A 127 -0.44 3.40 -5.74
C LEU A 127 -1.81 2.84 -6.14
N VAL A 128 -1.90 2.13 -7.28
CA VAL A 128 -3.15 1.47 -7.71
C VAL A 128 -3.58 0.40 -6.71
N TYR A 129 -2.63 -0.39 -6.21
CA TYR A 129 -2.89 -1.39 -5.17
C TYR A 129 -3.48 -0.78 -3.89
N LEU A 130 -2.97 0.37 -3.47
CA LEU A 130 -3.49 1.09 -2.31
C LEU A 130 -4.91 1.61 -2.53
N ILE A 131 -5.19 2.20 -3.69
CA ILE A 131 -6.54 2.66 -4.04
C ILE A 131 -7.51 1.48 -4.01
N TYR A 132 -7.12 0.33 -4.58
CA TYR A 132 -7.95 -0.88 -4.54
C TYR A 132 -8.20 -1.36 -3.10
N THR A 133 -7.16 -1.38 -2.26
CA THR A 133 -7.28 -1.81 -0.86
C THR A 133 -8.23 -0.91 -0.07
N LEU A 134 -8.20 0.40 -0.32
CA LEU A 134 -9.12 1.37 0.28
C LEU A 134 -10.57 1.22 -0.20
N ILE A 135 -10.79 0.91 -1.47
CA ILE A 135 -12.14 0.76 -2.05
C ILE A 135 -12.82 -0.54 -1.60
N ASN A 136 -12.04 -1.59 -1.31
CA ASN A 136 -12.56 -2.92 -0.98
C ASN A 136 -12.83 -3.14 0.53
N TRP A 137 -12.54 -2.14 1.37
CA TRP A 137 -12.84 -2.12 2.80
C TRP A 137 -14.26 -1.62 3.05
#